data_AF-A0A0D0JVX5-F1
#
_entry.id   AF-A0A0D0JVX5-F1
#
_cell.length_a   1.000
_cell.length_b   1.000
_cell.length_c   1.000
_cell.angle_alpha   90.00
_cell.angle_beta   90.00
_cell.angle_gamma   90.00
#
_symmetry.space_group_name_H-M   'P 1'
#
loop_
_entity.id
_entity.type
_entity.pdbx_description
1 polymer ?
#
loop_
_entity_poly.entity_id
_entity_poly.type
_entity_poly.pdbx_seq_one_letter_code
_entity_poly.pdbx_strand_id
1 'polypeptide(L)'
;MGRSVPWLDAASAISYLGKSVLMELYWEGEAESYGHLAHIIAVVLPKAGINPHAYFLIVALDCDERRDPYEVHLSDIRAIGVVKGREQGAMPGLA
;
A
#
# COMPACT_ATOMS: atom_id res chain seq x y z
N MET A 1 21.83 -2.87 -8.46
CA MET A 1 21.18 -3.96 -9.22
C MET A 1 19.73 -4.02 -8.76
N GLY A 2 18.89 -3.12 -9.28
CA GLY A 2 17.49 -3.02 -8.88
C GLY A 2 16.74 -4.24 -9.41
N ARG A 3 16.16 -5.03 -8.51
CA ARG A 3 15.29 -6.14 -8.91
C ARG A 3 14.07 -5.51 -9.59
N SER A 4 13.93 -5.71 -10.90
CA SER A 4 12.69 -5.41 -11.60
C SER A 4 11.61 -6.32 -11.00
N VAL A 5 10.75 -5.73 -10.16
CA VAL A 5 9.54 -6.40 -9.68
C VAL A 5 8.67 -6.62 -10.92
N PRO A 6 8.13 -7.83 -11.17
CA PRO A 6 7.07 -7.97 -12.16
C PRO A 6 5.99 -6.95 -11.79
N TRP A 7 5.60 -6.11 -12.75
CA TRP A 7 4.61 -5.04 -12.57
C TRP A 7 3.49 -5.54 -11.66
N LEU A 8 3.29 -4.89 -10.51
CA LEU A 8 2.38 -5.34 -9.45
C LEU A 8 0.98 -5.42 -10.02
N ASP A 9 0.61 -6.61 -10.49
CA ASP A 9 -0.69 -6.84 -11.07
C ASP A 9 -1.75 -6.96 -9.97
N ALA A 10 -3.00 -6.76 -10.38
CA ALA A 10 -4.17 -6.89 -9.54
C ALA A 10 -4.19 -8.18 -8.69
N ALA A 11 -3.75 -9.31 -9.25
CA ALA A 11 -3.76 -10.59 -8.57
C ALA A 11 -2.71 -10.65 -7.45
N SER A 12 -1.52 -10.13 -7.70
CA SER A 12 -0.43 -10.05 -6.73
C SER A 12 -0.72 -9.05 -5.61
N ALA A 13 -1.43 -7.95 -5.93
CA ALA A 13 -1.86 -6.93 -4.97
C ALA A 13 -2.75 -7.49 -3.85
N ILE A 14 -3.63 -8.46 -4.17
CA ILE A 14 -4.50 -9.12 -3.19
C ILE A 14 -3.69 -9.76 -2.05
N SER A 15 -2.48 -10.25 -2.32
CA SER A 15 -1.63 -10.87 -1.30
C SER A 15 -1.18 -9.90 -0.19
N TYR A 16 -1.32 -8.59 -0.38
CA TYR A 16 -0.98 -7.56 0.60
C TYR A 16 -2.16 -7.13 1.46
N LEU A 17 -3.39 -7.57 1.16
CA LEU A 17 -4.58 -7.21 1.93
C LEU A 17 -4.43 -7.57 3.42
N GLY A 18 -4.74 -6.62 4.30
CA GLY A 18 -4.63 -6.77 5.75
C GLY A 18 -3.19 -6.74 6.28
N LYS A 19 -2.19 -6.38 5.47
CA LYS A 19 -0.79 -6.31 5.88
C LYS A 19 -0.32 -4.87 5.99
N SER A 20 0.60 -4.65 6.91
CA SER A 20 1.41 -3.43 6.94
C SER A 20 2.57 -3.56 5.95
N VAL A 21 2.76 -2.55 5.13
CA VAL A 21 3.72 -2.53 4.03
C VAL A 21 4.52 -1.24 4.03
N LEU A 22 5.76 -1.33 3.58
CA LEU A 22 6.55 -0.18 3.16
C LEU A 22 6.54 -0.16 1.63
N MET A 23 6.07 0.95 1.07
CA MET A 23 6.01 1.20 -0.36
C MET A 23 7.06 2.24 -0.74
N GLU A 24 7.70 2.05 -1.88
CA GLU A 24 8.43 3.11 -2.57
C GLU A 24 7.50 3.70 -3.62
N LEU A 25 7.12 4.97 -3.46
CA LEU A 25 6.19 5.67 -4.33
C LEU A 25 6.91 6.67 -5.24
N TYR A 26 6.41 6.82 -6.46
CA TYR A 26 6.86 7.80 -7.42
C TYR A 26 5.66 8.54 -7.99
N TRP A 27 5.72 9.87 -8.00
CA TRP A 27 4.68 10.73 -8.56
C TRP A 27 5.25 11.44 -9.79
N GLU A 28 4.48 11.51 -10.88
CA GLU A 28 4.89 12.28 -12.06
C GLU A 28 5.07 13.76 -11.67
N GLY A 29 6.29 14.27 -11.84
CA GLY A 29 6.65 15.64 -11.48
C GLY A 29 7.63 15.77 -10.31
N GLU A 30 7.81 14.71 -9.51
CA GLU A 30 8.80 14.66 -8.43
C GLU A 30 10.09 13.96 -8.90
N ALA A 31 11.24 14.51 -8.49
CA ALA A 31 12.55 14.00 -8.91
C ALA A 31 12.97 12.73 -8.14
N GLU A 32 12.46 12.55 -6.93
CA GLU A 32 12.84 11.46 -6.03
C GLU A 32 11.62 10.63 -5.62
N SER A 33 11.81 9.31 -5.51
CA SER A 33 10.83 8.44 -4.88
C SER A 33 10.86 8.64 -3.36
N TYR A 34 9.73 8.40 -2.70
CA TYR A 34 9.63 8.46 -1.25
C TYR A 34 9.10 7.14 -0.66
N GLY A 35 9.53 6.85 0.57
CA GLY A 35 9.04 5.72 1.35
C GLY A 35 7.70 6.06 2.00
N HIS A 36 6.75 5.14 1.94
CA HIS A 36 5.44 5.30 2.53
C HIS A 36 5.02 4.05 3.33
N LEU A 37 4.82 4.20 4.63
CA LEU A 37 4.45 3.11 5.52
C LEU A 37 2.93 3.11 5.73
N ALA A 38 2.26 2.01 5.38
CA ALA A 38 0.81 1.96 5.43
C ALA A 38 0.26 0.56 5.71
N HIS A 39 -1.00 0.51 6.15
CA HIS A 39 -1.78 -0.72 6.25
C HIS A 39 -2.76 -0.83 5.07
N ILE A 40 -2.75 -1.97 4.36
CA ILE A 40 -3.63 -2.19 3.21
C ILE A 40 -5.01 -2.69 3.68
N ILE A 41 -6.07 -1.93 3.40
CA ILE A 41 -7.44 -2.29 3.80
C ILE A 41 -8.33 -2.74 2.64
N ALA A 42 -8.01 -2.37 1.40
CA ALA A 42 -8.73 -2.87 0.23
C ALA A 42 -7.84 -2.86 -1.02
N VAL A 43 -8.23 -3.67 -2.00
CA VAL A 43 -7.69 -3.66 -3.36
C VAL A 43 -8.84 -3.38 -4.31
N VAL A 44 -8.73 -2.34 -5.11
CA VAL A 44 -9.68 -2.04 -6.18
C VAL A 44 -9.11 -2.53 -7.50
N LEU A 45 -9.87 -3.40 -8.17
CA LEU A 45 -9.50 -3.99 -9.45
C LEU A 45 -9.97 -3.10 -10.61
N PRO A 46 -9.20 -3.03 -11.71
CA PRO A 46 -9.61 -2.27 -12.87
C PRO A 46 -10.80 -2.98 -13.53
N LYS A 47 -11.81 -2.19 -13.92
CA LYS A 47 -12.99 -2.65 -14.63
C LYS A 47 -13.24 -1.74 -15.82
N ALA A 48 -13.13 -2.31 -17.02
CA ALA A 48 -13.33 -1.60 -18.28
C ALA A 48 -14.69 -0.87 -18.27
N GLY A 49 -14.67 0.42 -18.66
CA GLY A 49 -15.84 1.28 -18.69
C GLY A 49 -16.29 1.85 -17.34
N ILE A 50 -15.61 1.53 -16.22
CA ILE A 50 -15.93 2.07 -14.89
C ILE A 50 -14.71 2.73 -14.26
N ASN A 51 -13.64 1.97 -14.04
CA ASN A 51 -12.38 2.50 -13.53
C ASN A 51 -11.22 1.71 -14.18
N PRO A 52 -10.38 2.35 -15.00
CA PRO A 52 -9.28 1.66 -15.67
C PRO A 52 -8.08 1.42 -14.74
N HIS A 53 -8.06 1.99 -13.54
CA HIS A 53 -6.92 1.94 -12.63
C HIS A 53 -7.13 0.94 -11.50
N ALA A 54 -6.05 0.22 -11.17
CA ALA A 54 -5.94 -0.60 -9.98
C ALA A 54 -5.27 0.22 -8.88
N TYR A 55 -5.76 0.13 -7.65
CA TYR A 55 -5.20 0.85 -6.51
C TYR A 55 -5.49 0.14 -5.18
N PHE A 56 -4.68 0.47 -4.18
CA PHE A 56 -4.96 0.14 -2.80
C PHE A 56 -5.78 1.24 -2.14
N LEU A 57 -6.69 0.85 -1.23
CA LEU A 57 -7.07 1.75 -0.13
C LEU A 57 -6.18 1.43 1.06
N ILE A 58 -5.58 2.47 1.61
CA ILE A 58 -4.58 2.36 2.67
C ILE A 58 -4.87 3.31 3.82
N VAL A 59 -4.38 2.95 5.00
CA VAL A 59 -4.29 3.85 6.16
C VAL A 59 -2.80 4.11 6.40
N ALA A 60 -2.41 5.39 6.39
CA ALA A 60 -1.03 5.79 6.65
C ALA A 60 -0.64 5.42 8.09
N LEU A 61 0.59 4.92 8.26
CA LEU A 61 1.19 4.62 9.56
C LEU A 61 2.39 5.53 9.85
N ASP A 62 2.80 6.34 8.87
CA ASP A 62 3.84 7.36 8.94
C ASP A 62 3.30 8.79 9.12
N CYS A 63 1.98 8.94 9.24
CA CYS A 63 1.31 10.23 9.43
C CYS A 63 0.18 10.13 10.46
N ASP A 64 0.40 10.68 11.66
CA ASP A 64 -0.57 10.61 12.77
C ASP A 64 -1.87 11.41 12.52
N GLU A 65 -1.80 12.43 11.66
CA GLU A 65 -2.92 13.33 11.36
C GLU A 65 -3.88 12.75 10.33
N ARG A 66 -3.44 11.79 9.51
CA ARG A 66 -4.23 11.23 8.41
C ARG A 66 -4.74 9.84 8.75
N ARG A 67 -5.90 9.80 9.40
CA ARG A 67 -6.58 8.54 9.78
C ARG A 67 -7.56 8.02 8.74
N ASP A 68 -8.03 8.88 7.84
CA ASP A 68 -8.98 8.48 6.80
C ASP A 68 -8.26 7.69 5.69
N PRO A 69 -8.87 6.59 5.20
CA PRO A 69 -8.30 5.84 4.10
C PRO A 69 -8.19 6.67 2.82
N TYR A 70 -7.14 6.43 2.05
CA TYR A 70 -6.98 7.05 0.74
C TYR A 70 -6.36 6.09 -0.27
N GLU A 71 -6.46 6.49 -1.53
CA GLU A 71 -6.07 5.69 -2.69
C GLU A 71 -4.57 5.82 -2.99
N VAL A 72 -3.91 4.69 -3.26
CA VAL A 72 -2.56 4.63 -3.83
C VAL A 72 -2.59 3.76 -5.06
N HIS A 73 -2.34 4.34 -6.23
CA HIS A 73 -2.40 3.63 -7.50
C HIS A 73 -1.24 2.64 -7.63
N LEU A 74 -1.52 1.44 -8.15
CA LEU A 74 -0.46 0.43 -8.35
C LEU A 74 0.60 0.90 -9.36
N SER A 75 0.25 1.82 -10.26
CA SER A 75 1.18 2.46 -11.20
C SER A 75 2.28 3.27 -10.53
N ASP A 76 2.00 3.77 -9.32
CA ASP A 76 2.86 4.72 -8.62
C ASP A 76 3.83 3.99 -7.69
N ILE A 77 3.62 2.68 -7.49
CA ILE A 77 4.41 1.82 -6.61
C ILE A 77 5.62 1.25 -7.37
N ARG A 78 6.83 1.65 -6.99
CA ARG A 78 8.10 1.15 -7.53
C ARG A 78 8.55 -0.13 -6.83
N ALA A 79 8.32 -0.21 -5.54
CA ALA A 79 8.62 -1.38 -4.72
C ALA A 79 7.63 -1.48 -3.55
N ILE A 80 7.35 -2.70 -3.10
CA ILE A 80 6.49 -2.95 -1.94
C ILE A 80 6.99 -4.16 -1.16
N GLY A 81 7.10 -4.01 0.16
CA GLY A 81 7.51 -5.07 1.06
C GLY A 81 6.63 -5.12 2.30
N VAL A 82 6.24 -6.33 2.72
CA VAL A 82 5.53 -6.51 3.99
C VAL A 82 6.47 -6.19 5.14
N VAL A 83 6.05 -5.29 6.02
CA VAL A 83 6.75 -5.00 7.26
C VAL A 83 6.25 -5.98 8.30
N LYS A 84 7.15 -6.81 8.82
CA LYS A 84 6.85 -7.64 9.98
C LYS A 84 6.84 -6.75 11.21
N GLY A 85 5.67 -6.23 11.58
CA GLY A 85 5.45 -5.77 12.94
C GLY A 85 5.60 -6.96 13.89
N ARG A 86 6.28 -6.80 15.03
CA ARG A 86 6.04 -7.70 16.15
C ARG A 86 4.55 -7.60 16.44
N GLU A 87 3.81 -8.69 16.29
CA GLU A 87 2.52 -8.82 16.97
C GLU A 87 2.81 -8.83 18.48
N GLN A 88 2.98 -7.66 19.08
CA GLN A 88 3.08 -7.46 20.51
C GLN A 88 2.30 -6.20 20.85
N GLY A 89 1.02 -6.44 21.06
CA GLY A 89 0.02 -5.44 21.37
C GLY A 89 -1.38 -6.01 21.23
N ALA A 90 -1.58 -7.30 21.57
CA ALA A 90 -2.87 -7.65 22.16
C ALA A 90 -3.03 -6.72 23.34
N MET A 91 -3.95 -5.76 23.27
CA MET A 91 -4.39 -5.03 24.46
C MET A 91 -5.06 -6.09 25.36
N PRO A 92 -4.46 -6.45 26.51
CA PRO A 92 -5.15 -7.24 27.50
C PRO A 92 -6.01 -6.27 28.30
N GLY A 93 -7.32 -6.35 28.16
CA GLY A 93 -8.25 -5.66 29.06
C GLY A 93 -9.36 -4.92 28.36
N LEU A 94 -10.43 -5.65 28.07
CA LEU A 94 -11.77 -5.23 28.46
C LEU A 94 -12.52 -6.51 28.86
N ALA A 95 -12.47 -6.78 30.16
CA ALA A 95 -13.50 -7.51 30.88
C ALA A 95 -14.59 -6.51 31.29
#